data_AF-A0A5K7X8F7-F1
#
_entry.id   AF-A0A5K7X8F7-F1
#
_cell.length_a   1.000
_cell.length_b   1.000
_cell.length_c   1.000
_cell.angle_alpha   90.00
_cell.angle_beta   90.00
_cell.angle_gamma   90.00
#
_symmetry.space_group_name_H-M   'P 1'
#
loop_
_entity.id
_entity.type
_entity.pdbx_description
1 polymer ?
#
loop_
_entity_poly.entity_id
_entity_poly.type
_entity_poly.pdbx_seq_one_letter_code
_entity_poly.pdbx_strand_id
1 'polypeptide(L)'
;MDEQTAKIVIAAGGCVGVLFWLTAIGLYRKLAAAENPRRFESIVKGRQPAETIDSLLQQGQLFSPQARLERIAGNRLAVQQMGVRLELEASGQGSDTRLAATVDDSTLTHRFQLGLGAFVLIVMPIVIGGVVAALWHLVAPSDKLAVRWQTLQVLQIAHVLWPPFLIYFIWRRLHDQAGNAAANLTTLASAAPGSRE
;
A
#
# COMPACT_ATOMS: atom_id res chain seq x y z
N MET A 1 -16.54 40.81 4.61
CA MET A 1 -16.82 39.82 3.56
C MET A 1 -18.30 39.87 3.25
N ASP A 2 -18.64 40.34 2.06
CA ASP A 2 -20.00 40.27 1.52
C ASP A 2 -20.36 38.82 1.11
N GLU A 3 -21.63 38.59 0.79
CA GLU A 3 -22.15 37.26 0.41
C GLU A 3 -21.49 36.73 -0.88
N GLN A 4 -21.24 37.59 -1.87
CA GLN A 4 -20.65 37.16 -3.14
C GLN A 4 -19.21 36.69 -2.93
N THR A 5 -18.41 37.43 -2.16
CA THR A 5 -17.07 37.03 -1.76
C THR A 5 -17.10 35.71 -1.00
N ALA A 6 -18.05 35.52 -0.07
CA ALA A 6 -18.21 34.28 0.68
C ALA A 6 -18.51 33.08 -0.24
N LYS A 7 -19.41 33.24 -1.22
CA LYS A 7 -19.73 32.22 -2.23
C LYS A 7 -18.53 31.88 -3.11
N ILE A 8 -17.74 32.87 -3.53
CA ILE A 8 -16.51 32.65 -4.30
C ILE A 8 -15.51 31.80 -3.50
N VAL A 9 -15.31 32.10 -2.21
CA VAL A 9 -14.43 31.31 -1.33
C VAL A 9 -14.94 29.88 -1.19
N ILE A 10 -16.24 29.68 -0.98
CA ILE A 10 -16.84 28.33 -0.90
C ILE A 10 -16.64 27.57 -2.20
N ALA A 11 -16.92 28.20 -3.35
CA ALA A 11 -16.76 27.57 -4.66
C ALA A 11 -15.29 27.18 -4.92
N ALA A 12 -14.35 28.06 -4.62
CA ALA A 12 -12.92 27.77 -4.73
C ALA A 12 -12.50 26.58 -3.84
N GLY A 13 -12.95 26.56 -2.58
CA GLY A 13 -12.71 25.44 -1.67
C GLY A 13 -13.33 24.13 -2.16
N GLY A 14 -14.55 24.19 -2.71
CA GLY A 14 -15.22 23.05 -3.34
C GLY A 14 -14.43 22.50 -4.53
N CYS A 15 -13.93 23.37 -5.42
CA CYS A 15 -13.07 22.98 -6.53
C CYS A 15 -11.80 22.27 -6.07
N VAL A 16 -11.13 22.79 -5.03
CA VAL A 16 -9.97 22.13 -4.41
C VAL A 16 -10.36 20.75 -3.87
N GLY A 17 -11.50 20.65 -3.17
CA GLY A 17 -12.02 19.37 -2.68
C GLY A 17 -12.23 18.34 -3.80
N VAL A 18 -12.82 18.75 -4.92
CA VAL A 18 -13.01 17.91 -6.11
C VAL A 18 -11.67 17.44 -6.69
N LEU A 19 -10.67 18.32 -6.79
CA LEU A 19 -9.33 17.93 -7.26
C LEU A 19 -8.68 16.87 -6.36
N PHE A 20 -8.79 17.03 -5.04
CA PHE A 20 -8.34 16.02 -4.08
C PHE A 20 -9.06 14.68 -4.28
N TRP A 21 -10.38 14.72 -4.48
CA TRP A 21 -11.19 13.52 -4.71
C TRP A 21 -10.83 12.78 -5.99
N LEU A 22 -10.69 13.50 -7.11
CA LEU A 22 -10.26 12.91 -8.38
C LEU A 22 -8.87 12.28 -8.28
N THR A 23 -7.95 12.94 -7.56
CA THR A 23 -6.62 12.39 -7.31
C THR A 23 -6.70 11.11 -6.47
N ALA A 24 -7.52 11.10 -5.43
CA ALA A 24 -7.73 9.94 -4.58
C ALA A 24 -8.39 8.76 -5.32
N ILE A 25 -9.31 9.02 -6.26
CA ILE A 25 -9.83 8.00 -7.19
C ILE A 25 -8.69 7.41 -8.02
N GLY A 26 -7.77 8.24 -8.52
CA GLY A 26 -6.59 7.78 -9.24
C GLY A 26 -5.71 6.84 -8.39
N LEU A 27 -5.50 7.17 -7.11
CA LEU A 27 -4.76 6.32 -6.18
C LEU A 27 -5.50 5.00 -5.89
N TYR A 28 -6.82 5.05 -5.70
CA TYR A 28 -7.64 3.86 -5.53
C TYR A 28 -7.58 2.93 -6.74
N ARG A 29 -7.61 3.47 -7.97
CA ARG A 29 -7.46 2.67 -9.19
C ARG A 29 -6.08 2.02 -9.30
N LYS A 30 -5.01 2.74 -8.93
CA LYS A 30 -3.65 2.17 -8.90
C LYS A 30 -3.54 1.01 -7.91
N LEU A 31 -4.15 1.17 -6.73
CA LEU A 31 -4.21 0.12 -5.72
C LEU A 31 -4.99 -1.10 -6.23
N ALA A 32 -6.15 -0.89 -6.83
CA ALA A 32 -7.00 -1.96 -7.35
C ALA A 32 -6.39 -2.70 -8.54
N ALA A 33 -5.50 -2.03 -9.30
CA ALA A 33 -4.78 -2.61 -10.43
C ALA A 33 -3.43 -3.23 -10.04
N ALA A 34 -3.07 -3.26 -8.75
CA ALA A 34 -1.78 -3.78 -8.31
C ALA A 34 -1.69 -5.30 -8.53
N GLU A 35 -0.64 -5.72 -9.24
CA GLU A 35 -0.37 -7.13 -9.52
C GLU A 35 -0.03 -7.90 -8.24
N ASN A 36 -0.75 -9.00 -8.03
CA ASN A 36 -0.53 -9.96 -6.95
C ASN A 36 -0.88 -11.35 -7.50
N PRO A 37 -0.02 -12.37 -7.34
CA PRO A 37 1.29 -12.36 -6.67
C PRO A 37 2.43 -11.87 -7.57
N ARG A 38 3.53 -11.39 -6.96
CA ARG A 38 4.78 -11.04 -7.65
C ARG A 38 5.81 -12.16 -7.51
N ARG A 39 6.53 -12.47 -8.59
CA ARG A 39 7.51 -13.57 -8.62
C ARG A 39 8.90 -13.05 -8.97
N PHE A 40 9.88 -13.45 -8.17
CA PHE A 40 11.30 -13.15 -8.34
C PHE A 40 12.05 -14.46 -8.51
N GLU A 41 13.07 -14.49 -9.37
CA GLU A 41 13.82 -15.71 -9.63
C GLU A 41 15.31 -15.42 -9.67
N SER A 42 16.10 -16.33 -9.11
CA SER A 42 17.55 -16.32 -9.21
C SER A 42 18.09 -17.73 -9.38
N ILE A 43 19.32 -17.82 -9.91
CA ILE A 43 20.04 -19.08 -10.06
C ILE A 43 21.12 -19.14 -8.98
N VAL A 44 21.11 -20.22 -8.20
CA VAL A 44 22.08 -20.54 -7.16
C VAL A 44 22.99 -21.64 -7.70
N LYS A 45 24.27 -21.34 -7.84
CA LYS A 45 25.22 -22.26 -8.48
C LYS A 45 25.72 -23.33 -7.53
N GLY A 46 25.77 -24.57 -8.00
CA GLY A 46 26.44 -25.68 -7.29
C GLY A 46 25.90 -26.00 -5.90
N ARG A 47 24.58 -25.82 -5.68
CA ARG A 47 23.89 -26.23 -4.45
C ARG A 47 22.68 -27.06 -4.78
N GLN A 48 22.34 -28.01 -3.93
CA GLN A 48 21.08 -28.74 -4.04
C GLN A 48 19.90 -27.87 -3.55
N PRO A 49 18.67 -28.14 -4.01
CA PRO A 49 17.50 -27.38 -3.61
C PRO A 49 17.24 -27.37 -2.10
N ALA A 50 17.41 -28.51 -1.43
CA ALA A 50 17.20 -28.63 0.01
C ALA A 50 18.24 -27.81 0.80
N GLU A 51 19.52 -27.91 0.44
CA GLU A 51 20.61 -27.14 1.04
C GLU A 51 20.40 -25.63 0.90
N THR A 52 19.88 -25.20 -0.25
CA THR A 52 19.57 -23.78 -0.50
C THR A 52 18.53 -23.29 0.51
N ILE A 53 17.44 -24.03 0.71
CA ILE A 53 16.39 -23.68 1.69
C ILE A 53 16.92 -23.74 3.12
N ASP A 54 17.68 -24.77 3.47
CA ASP A 54 18.23 -24.91 4.82
C ASP A 54 19.22 -23.77 5.13
N SER A 55 20.03 -23.35 4.15
CA SER A 55 20.93 -22.19 4.31
C SER A 55 20.16 -20.88 4.51
N LEU A 56 19.02 -20.72 3.82
CA LEU A 56 18.12 -19.57 4.00
C LEU A 56 17.41 -19.60 5.34
N LEU A 57 17.10 -20.78 5.90
CA LEU A 57 16.55 -20.90 7.25
C LEU A 57 17.58 -20.55 8.33
N GLN A 58 18.82 -20.99 8.15
CA GLN A 58 19.93 -20.66 9.07
C GLN A 58 20.24 -19.16 9.05
N GLN A 59 20.34 -18.56 7.86
CA GLN A 59 20.51 -17.09 7.72
C GLN A 59 19.24 -16.33 8.13
N GLY A 60 18.08 -16.96 7.94
CA GLY A 60 16.75 -16.48 8.30
C GLY A 60 16.47 -16.45 9.79
N GLN A 61 17.38 -16.87 10.67
CA GLN A 61 17.27 -16.55 12.10
C GLN A 61 17.27 -15.03 12.38
N LEU A 62 17.43 -14.20 11.36
CA LEU A 62 17.20 -12.75 11.37
C LEU A 62 15.74 -12.33 11.10
N PHE A 63 14.81 -13.25 10.85
CA PHE A 63 13.39 -12.92 10.70
C PHE A 63 12.81 -12.39 12.02
N SER A 64 11.91 -11.40 11.92
CA SER A 64 11.22 -10.84 13.08
C SER A 64 10.54 -11.96 13.89
N PRO A 65 10.51 -11.89 15.24
CA PRO A 65 9.80 -12.85 16.09
C PRO A 65 8.30 -13.03 15.74
N GLN A 66 7.75 -12.12 14.94
CA GLN A 66 6.36 -12.10 14.51
C GLN A 66 6.12 -12.85 13.19
N ALA A 67 7.18 -13.27 12.49
CA ALA A 67 7.06 -14.04 11.26
C ALA A 67 6.72 -15.50 11.58
N ARG A 68 5.72 -16.04 10.89
CA ARG A 68 5.39 -17.48 10.95
C ARG A 68 6.12 -18.18 9.82
N LEU A 69 6.92 -19.18 10.18
CA LEU A 69 7.65 -20.02 9.24
C LEU A 69 6.90 -21.35 9.11
N GLU A 70 6.61 -21.75 7.89
CA GLU A 70 5.96 -23.02 7.58
C GLU A 70 6.76 -23.73 6.48
N ARG A 71 7.37 -24.86 6.82
CA ARG A 71 8.06 -25.70 5.84
C ARG A 71 7.02 -26.61 5.17
N ILE A 72 6.67 -26.29 3.93
CA ILE A 72 5.66 -27.03 3.16
C ILE A 72 6.25 -28.34 2.63
N ALA A 73 7.51 -28.29 2.16
CA ALA A 73 8.24 -29.44 1.64
C ALA A 73 9.75 -29.27 1.85
N GLY A 74 10.56 -30.30 1.54
CA GLY A 74 12.02 -30.22 1.66
C GLY A 74 12.64 -29.04 0.90
N ASN A 75 12.04 -28.66 -0.23
CA ASN A 75 12.48 -27.60 -1.13
C ASN A 75 11.55 -26.37 -1.18
N ARG A 76 10.55 -26.29 -0.29
CA ARG A 76 9.58 -25.18 -0.24
C ARG A 76 9.43 -24.64 1.17
N LEU A 77 9.54 -23.32 1.30
CA LEU A 77 9.40 -22.60 2.56
C LEU A 77 8.41 -21.46 2.39
N ALA A 78 7.42 -21.39 3.26
CA ALA A 78 6.52 -20.24 3.35
C ALA A 78 6.86 -19.41 4.60
N VAL A 79 6.92 -18.10 4.42
CA VAL A 79 7.10 -17.11 5.48
C VAL A 79 5.90 -16.18 5.45
N GLN A 80 5.15 -16.09 6.54
CA GLN A 80 3.99 -15.23 6.65
C GLN A 80 4.21 -14.16 7.72
N GLN A 81 4.04 -12.89 7.34
CA GLN A 81 4.13 -11.77 8.28
C GLN A 81 3.15 -10.66 7.87
N MET A 82 2.34 -10.18 8.82
CA MET A 82 1.43 -9.03 8.63
C MET A 82 0.50 -9.12 7.41
N GLY A 83 0.08 -10.33 7.02
CA GLY A 83 -0.80 -10.54 5.86
C GLY A 83 -0.08 -10.55 4.50
N VAL A 84 1.26 -10.53 4.51
CA VAL A 84 2.11 -10.86 3.36
C VAL A 84 2.59 -12.30 3.52
N ARG A 85 2.50 -13.07 2.44
CA ARG A 85 3.00 -14.45 2.35
C ARG A 85 4.11 -14.50 1.31
N LEU A 86 5.30 -14.87 1.75
CA LEU A 86 6.45 -15.12 0.89
C LEU A 86 6.63 -16.63 0.76
N GLU A 87 6.54 -17.16 -0.45
CA GLU A 87 6.82 -18.55 -0.76
C GLU A 87 8.14 -18.65 -1.50
N LEU A 88 9.06 -19.43 -0.95
CA LEU A 88 10.35 -19.76 -1.54
C LEU A 88 10.29 -21.18 -2.05
N GLU A 89 10.61 -21.36 -3.33
CA GLU A 89 10.69 -22.66 -3.99
C GLU A 89 12.07 -22.83 -4.61
N ALA A 90 12.77 -23.87 -4.20
CA ALA A 90 14.01 -24.30 -4.82
C ALA A 90 13.73 -25.49 -5.75
N SER A 91 14.17 -25.40 -7.00
CA SER A 91 14.03 -26.45 -8.01
C SER A 91 15.37 -26.71 -8.68
N GLY A 92 15.71 -27.99 -8.88
CA GLY A 92 16.95 -28.36 -9.56
C GLY A 92 16.90 -27.98 -11.04
N GLN A 93 17.99 -27.41 -11.55
CA GLN A 93 18.20 -27.03 -12.94
C GLN A 93 19.61 -27.48 -13.37
N GLY A 94 19.79 -28.78 -13.61
CA GLY A 94 21.09 -29.37 -13.89
C GLY A 94 21.97 -29.42 -12.64
N SER A 95 23.15 -28.81 -12.69
CA SER A 95 24.07 -28.66 -11.53
C SER A 95 23.73 -27.47 -10.63
N ASP A 96 22.82 -26.61 -11.08
CA ASP A 96 22.41 -25.39 -10.38
C ASP A 96 21.01 -25.55 -9.80
N THR A 97 20.67 -24.71 -8.83
CA THR A 97 19.33 -24.61 -8.26
C THR A 97 18.67 -23.30 -8.68
N ARG A 98 17.49 -23.38 -9.27
CA ARG A 98 16.62 -22.21 -9.47
C ARG A 98 15.86 -21.94 -8.18
N LEU A 99 16.03 -20.76 -7.63
CA LEU A 99 15.28 -20.26 -6.48
C LEU A 99 14.23 -19.27 -6.98
N ALA A 100 12.95 -19.58 -6.73
CA ALA A 100 11.83 -18.70 -7.00
C ALA A 100 11.25 -18.18 -5.67
N ALA A 101 11.08 -16.87 -5.57
CA ALA A 101 10.40 -16.21 -4.46
C ALA A 101 9.09 -15.60 -4.96
N THR A 102 7.97 -16.06 -4.43
CA THR A 102 6.64 -15.55 -4.73
C THR A 102 6.12 -14.75 -3.55
N VAL A 103 5.85 -13.47 -3.76
CA VAL A 103 5.25 -12.58 -2.75
C VAL A 103 3.77 -12.42 -3.06
N ASP A 104 2.94 -12.90 -2.14
CA ASP A 104 1.50 -12.69 -2.15
C ASP A 104 1.12 -11.71 -1.03
N ASP A 105 0.80 -10.48 -1.42
CA ASP A 105 0.25 -9.45 -0.53
C ASP A 105 -1.21 -9.11 -0.85
N SER A 106 -1.94 -10.05 -1.48
CA SER A 106 -3.36 -9.89 -1.85
C SER A 106 -4.26 -9.53 -0.66
N THR A 107 -4.07 -10.19 0.49
CA THR A 107 -4.87 -9.93 1.70
C THR A 107 -4.62 -8.52 2.25
N LEU A 108 -3.36 -8.08 2.23
CA LEU A 108 -2.98 -6.73 2.64
C LEU A 108 -3.61 -5.71 1.67
N THR A 109 -3.38 -5.89 0.38
CA THR A 109 -3.90 -5.04 -0.71
C THR A 109 -5.42 -4.93 -0.65
N HIS A 110 -6.15 -6.03 -0.44
CA HIS A 110 -7.60 -6.03 -0.31
C HIS A 110 -8.09 -5.21 0.89
N ARG A 111 -7.44 -5.32 2.06
CA ARG A 111 -7.80 -4.51 3.25
C ARG A 111 -7.60 -3.02 3.01
N PHE A 112 -6.47 -2.65 2.40
CA PHE A 112 -6.21 -1.26 2.01
C PHE A 112 -7.20 -0.77 0.96
N GLN A 113 -7.56 -1.62 0.00
CA GLN A 113 -8.53 -1.30 -1.05
C GLN A 113 -9.92 -1.04 -0.46
N LEU A 114 -10.39 -1.87 0.47
CA LEU A 114 -11.67 -1.65 1.15
C LEU A 114 -11.68 -0.34 1.93
N GLY A 115 -10.64 -0.09 2.74
CA GLY A 115 -10.54 1.14 3.53
C GLY A 115 -10.46 2.39 2.66
N LEU A 116 -9.58 2.39 1.65
CA LEU A 116 -9.43 3.49 0.71
C LEU A 116 -10.71 3.68 -0.13
N GLY A 117 -11.33 2.59 -0.60
CA GLY A 117 -12.55 2.61 -1.39
C GLY A 117 -13.73 3.18 -0.62
N ALA A 118 -13.95 2.77 0.64
CA ALA A 118 -14.99 3.34 1.49
C ALA A 118 -14.77 4.84 1.70
N PHE A 119 -13.53 5.26 1.93
CA PHE A 119 -13.22 6.68 2.13
C PHE A 119 -13.46 7.49 0.84
N VAL A 120 -12.90 7.05 -0.28
CA VAL A 120 -12.93 7.80 -1.55
C VAL A 120 -14.32 7.80 -2.18
N LEU A 121 -15.07 6.69 -2.10
CA LEU A 121 -16.35 6.57 -2.79
C LEU A 121 -17.54 7.03 -1.96
N ILE A 122 -17.42 7.07 -0.63
CA ILE A 122 -18.53 7.41 0.27
C ILE A 122 -18.19 8.69 1.06
N VAL A 123 -17.10 8.69 1.82
CA VAL A 123 -16.79 9.79 2.75
C VAL A 123 -16.46 11.09 2.01
N MET A 124 -15.56 11.05 1.01
CA MET A 124 -15.14 12.28 0.32
C MET A 124 -16.29 13.00 -0.40
N PRO A 125 -17.16 12.33 -1.19
CA PRO A 125 -18.29 12.99 -1.84
C PRO A 125 -19.24 13.65 -0.83
N ILE A 126 -19.52 12.96 0.27
CA ILE A 126 -20.40 13.47 1.34
C ILE A 126 -19.77 14.70 1.99
N VAL A 127 -18.48 14.66 2.32
CA VAL A 127 -17.79 15.79 2.94
C VAL A 127 -17.71 16.98 1.99
N ILE A 128 -17.28 16.76 0.75
CA ILE A 128 -17.14 17.84 -0.23
C ILE A 128 -18.50 18.46 -0.53
N GLY A 129 -19.48 17.65 -0.94
CA GLY A 129 -20.81 18.14 -1.27
C GLY A 129 -21.55 18.71 -0.06
N GLY A 130 -21.51 18.00 1.07
CA GLY A 130 -22.21 18.38 2.30
C GLY A 130 -21.67 19.67 2.92
N VAL A 131 -20.34 19.81 3.04
CA VAL A 131 -19.75 21.04 3.60
C VAL A 131 -19.95 22.22 2.66
N VAL A 132 -19.74 22.04 1.35
CA VAL A 132 -19.96 23.12 0.36
C VAL A 132 -21.42 23.56 0.37
N ALA A 133 -22.37 22.62 0.35
CA ALA A 133 -23.80 22.94 0.39
C ALA A 133 -24.21 23.63 1.70
N ALA A 134 -23.74 23.13 2.85
CA ALA A 134 -24.02 23.73 4.14
C ALA A 134 -23.49 25.17 4.22
N LEU A 135 -22.24 25.40 3.81
CA LEU A 135 -21.67 26.74 3.79
C LEU A 135 -22.41 27.65 2.79
N TRP A 136 -22.81 27.14 1.64
CA TRP A 136 -23.50 27.91 0.60
C TRP A 136 -24.90 28.35 1.02
N HIS A 137 -25.68 27.44 1.61
CA HIS A 137 -27.09 27.70 1.94
C HIS A 137 -27.31 28.26 3.34
N LEU A 138 -26.41 27.98 4.30
CA LEU A 138 -26.60 28.38 5.70
C LEU A 138 -25.67 29.52 6.12
N VAL A 139 -24.42 29.53 5.63
CA VAL A 139 -23.38 30.46 6.11
C VAL A 139 -23.26 31.69 5.22
N ALA A 140 -23.18 31.52 3.90
CA ALA A 140 -23.04 32.63 2.96
C ALA A 140 -24.16 33.68 3.05
N PRO A 141 -25.46 33.32 3.11
CA PRO A 141 -26.54 34.32 3.15
C PRO A 141 -26.73 34.97 4.52
N SER A 142 -26.05 34.52 5.59
CA SER A 142 -26.24 35.08 6.94
C SER A 142 -25.92 36.57 7.00
N ASP A 143 -26.80 37.40 7.56
CA ASP A 143 -26.57 38.84 7.74
C ASP A 143 -25.42 39.16 8.70
N LYS A 144 -25.08 38.22 9.59
CA LYS A 144 -23.99 38.36 10.55
C LYS A 144 -22.64 38.11 9.89
N LEU A 145 -21.79 39.14 9.84
CA LEU A 145 -20.43 39.05 9.29
C LEU A 145 -19.59 37.96 9.98
N ALA A 146 -19.71 37.80 11.30
CA ALA A 146 -18.98 36.78 12.06
C ALA A 146 -19.31 35.34 11.59
N VAL A 147 -20.56 35.09 11.18
CA VAL A 147 -20.98 33.80 10.63
C VAL A 147 -20.37 33.62 9.25
N ARG A 148 -20.39 34.64 8.37
CA ARG A 148 -19.77 34.54 7.04
C ARG A 148 -18.30 34.16 7.09
N TRP A 149 -17.52 34.61 8.08
CA TRP A 149 -16.13 34.18 8.24
C TRP A 149 -15.94 32.66 8.39
N GLN A 150 -16.98 31.92 8.78
CA GLN A 150 -16.95 30.45 8.79
C GLN A 150 -16.79 29.86 7.39
N THR A 151 -17.00 30.60 6.30
CA THR A 151 -16.69 30.07 4.96
C THR A 151 -15.21 29.76 4.77
N LEU A 152 -14.31 30.37 5.55
CA LEU A 152 -12.90 29.97 5.56
C LEU A 152 -12.68 28.54 6.08
N GLN A 153 -13.63 27.97 6.83
CA GLN A 153 -13.58 26.57 7.25
C GLN A 153 -13.64 25.61 6.05
N VAL A 154 -14.05 26.06 4.86
CA VAL A 154 -13.93 25.27 3.63
C VAL A 154 -12.48 24.84 3.38
N LEU A 155 -11.48 25.63 3.82
CA LEU A 155 -10.07 25.27 3.74
C LEU A 155 -9.71 24.07 4.61
N GLN A 156 -10.45 23.84 5.70
CA GLN A 156 -10.24 22.71 6.59
C GLN A 156 -10.68 21.38 5.97
N ILE A 157 -11.46 21.40 4.88
CA ILE A 157 -11.78 20.19 4.11
C ILE A 157 -10.51 19.43 3.73
N ALA A 158 -9.40 20.12 3.44
CA ALA A 158 -8.11 19.47 3.15
C ALA A 158 -7.64 18.51 4.26
N HIS A 159 -7.89 18.84 5.54
CA HIS A 159 -7.55 17.99 6.69
C HIS A 159 -8.45 16.75 6.81
N VAL A 160 -9.62 16.78 6.20
CA VAL A 160 -10.47 15.59 6.11
C VAL A 160 -10.12 14.78 4.86
N LEU A 161 -9.63 15.41 3.79
CA LEU A 161 -9.37 14.75 2.50
C LEU A 161 -7.97 14.14 2.34
N TRP A 162 -7.01 14.42 3.22
CA TRP A 162 -5.65 13.85 3.15
C TRP A 162 -5.49 12.35 3.53
N PRO A 163 -6.35 11.69 4.34
CA PRO A 163 -6.13 10.30 4.75
C PRO A 163 -5.95 9.29 3.59
N PRO A 164 -6.69 9.36 2.47
CA PRO A 164 -6.45 8.53 1.28
C PRO A 164 -4.99 8.50 0.81
N PHE A 165 -4.32 9.65 0.86
CA PHE A 165 -2.93 9.79 0.44
C PHE A 165 -1.98 9.09 1.41
N LEU A 166 -2.23 9.23 2.71
CA LEU A 166 -1.46 8.52 3.74
C LEU A 166 -1.66 7.01 3.63
N ILE A 167 -2.92 6.55 3.51
CA ILE A 167 -3.28 5.13 3.38
C ILE A 167 -2.57 4.52 2.16
N TYR A 168 -2.64 5.19 1.01
CA TYR A 168 -1.95 4.76 -0.20
C TYR A 168 -0.43 4.74 -0.03
N PHE A 169 0.15 5.77 0.61
CA PHE A 169 1.59 5.84 0.86
C PHE A 169 2.08 4.68 1.74
N ILE A 170 1.35 4.38 2.82
CA ILE A 170 1.67 3.27 3.73
C ILE A 170 1.59 1.94 2.98
N TRP A 171 0.50 1.71 2.23
CA TRP A 171 0.36 0.51 1.41
C TRP A 171 1.54 0.35 0.44
N ARG A 172 1.84 1.39 -0.34
CA ARG A 172 2.93 1.36 -1.33
C ARG A 172 4.25 1.02 -0.66
N ARG A 173 4.55 1.64 0.49
CA ARG A 173 5.78 1.37 1.23
C ARG A 173 5.86 -0.09 1.69
N LEU A 174 4.78 -0.65 2.23
CA LEU A 174 4.75 -2.06 2.66
C LEU A 174 4.88 -3.01 1.46
N HIS A 175 4.18 -2.71 0.37
CA HIS A 175 4.24 -3.47 -0.88
C HIS A 175 5.67 -3.47 -1.46
N ASP A 176 6.32 -2.32 -1.52
CA ASP A 176 7.70 -2.19 -2.00
C ASP A 176 8.70 -2.89 -1.07
N GLN A 177 8.53 -2.75 0.25
CA GLN A 177 9.36 -3.44 1.24
C GLN A 177 9.29 -4.96 1.13
N ALA A 178 8.09 -5.52 0.92
CA ALA A 178 7.91 -6.96 0.73
C ALA A 178 8.63 -7.46 -0.54
N GLY A 179 8.50 -6.72 -1.65
CA GLY A 179 9.17 -7.05 -2.90
C GLY A 179 10.71 -6.95 -2.79
N ASN A 180 11.20 -5.88 -2.18
CA ASN A 180 12.64 -5.69 -1.96
C ASN A 180 13.24 -6.75 -1.03
N ALA A 181 12.50 -7.15 0.02
CA ALA A 181 12.94 -8.22 0.91
C ALA A 181 13.08 -9.55 0.15
N ALA A 182 12.09 -9.91 -0.69
CA ALA A 182 12.14 -11.11 -1.51
C ALA A 182 13.31 -11.07 -2.52
N ALA A 183 13.46 -9.95 -3.24
CA ALA A 183 14.56 -9.77 -4.20
C ALA A 183 15.94 -9.84 -3.53
N ASN A 184 16.10 -9.23 -2.36
CA ASN A 184 17.34 -9.29 -1.59
C ASN A 184 17.64 -10.71 -1.11
N LEU A 185 16.64 -11.46 -0.62
CA LEU A 185 16.80 -12.86 -0.23
C LEU A 185 17.25 -13.73 -1.42
N THR A 186 16.62 -13.56 -2.59
CA THR A 186 17.04 -14.30 -3.80
C THR A 186 18.44 -13.93 -4.25
N THR A 187 18.84 -12.67 -4.07
CA THR A 187 20.18 -12.18 -4.42
C THR A 187 21.23 -12.73 -3.45
N LEU A 188 20.97 -12.68 -2.14
CA LEU A 188 21.85 -13.24 -1.11
C LEU A 188 22.05 -14.75 -1.28
N ALA A 189 20.98 -15.48 -1.59
CA ALA A 189 21.07 -16.91 -1.89
C ALA A 189 21.99 -17.18 -3.08
N SER A 190 21.90 -16.38 -4.14
CA SER A 190 22.74 -16.53 -5.33
C SER A 190 24.21 -16.17 -5.12
N ALA A 191 24.49 -15.28 -4.15
CA ALA A 191 25.84 -14.82 -3.83
C ALA A 191 26.55 -15.72 -2.80
N ALA A 192 25.81 -16.56 -2.06
CA ALA A 192 26.39 -17.42 -1.05
C ALA A 192 27.27 -18.49 -1.70
N PRO A 193 28.57 -18.59 -1.35
CA PRO A 193 29.48 -19.53 -1.99
C PRO A 193 29.00 -20.98 -1.79
N GLY A 194 28.96 -21.77 -2.86
CA GLY A 194 28.75 -23.22 -2.75
C GLY A 194 29.83 -23.80 -1.84
N SER A 195 29.44 -24.59 -0.85
CA SER A 195 30.40 -25.36 -0.04
C SER A 195 31.15 -26.27 -0.98
N ARG A 196 32.40 -25.93 -1.30
CA ARG A 196 33.31 -26.82 -2.00
C ARG A 196 33.75 -27.87 -0.99
N GLU A 197 32.99 -28.96 -0.92
CA GLU A 197 33.49 -30.23 -0.36
C GLU A 197 34.22 -31.03 -1.43
#